data_AF-A0A3A4ISW6-F1
#
_entry.id   AF-A0A3A4ISW6-F1
#
_cell.length_a   1.000
_cell.length_b   1.000
_cell.length_c   1.000
_cell.angle_alpha   90.00
_cell.angle_beta   90.00
_cell.angle_gamma   90.00
#
_symmetry.space_group_name_H-M   'P 1'
#
loop_
_entity.id
_entity.type
_entity.pdbx_description
1 polymer ?
#
loop_
_entity_poly.entity_id
_entity_poly.type
_entity_poly.pdbx_seq_one_letter_code
_entity_poly.pdbx_strand_id
1 'polypeptide(L)'
;MKLFKRLKKDLDRQKSFREKVISESRKALQDSKLAIFSVHRYETKNAQKLLAEAEKILKKVLNESKSEPKFLNDGNILAALEEYGEAWLVLEFANGKKLNFPKRPELPPDQKVGALADFTGEMVRLAILEATQRNAKRVEEIYKSVHEVVKHLAEADLTGPSRQKFDDAKRNLKRLEEIRYDLSLRK
;
A
#
# COMPACT_ATOMS: atom_id res chain seq x y z
N MET A 1 -29.09 -25.28 30.36
CA MET A 1 -27.72 -25.06 30.89
C MET A 1 -27.18 -23.69 30.50
N LYS A 2 -26.70 -22.89 31.46
CA LYS A 2 -26.14 -21.53 31.23
C LYS A 2 -24.83 -21.54 30.41
N LEU A 3 -24.05 -22.63 30.49
CA LEU A 3 -22.79 -22.81 29.76
C LEU A 3 -22.97 -22.72 28.23
N PHE A 4 -23.85 -23.54 27.65
CA PHE A 4 -24.09 -23.54 26.19
C PHE A 4 -24.66 -22.21 25.68
N LYS A 5 -25.48 -21.51 26.47
CA LYS A 5 -25.99 -20.18 26.12
C LYS A 5 -24.87 -19.14 26.05
N ARG A 6 -23.91 -19.16 26.99
CA ARG A 6 -22.75 -18.26 26.99
C ARG A 6 -21.83 -18.56 25.80
N LEU A 7 -21.49 -19.83 25.58
CA LEU A 7 -20.66 -20.24 24.44
C LEU A 7 -21.27 -19.81 23.11
N LYS A 8 -22.58 -20.05 22.90
CA LYS A 8 -23.28 -19.62 21.69
C LYS A 8 -23.18 -18.10 21.50
N LYS A 9 -23.42 -17.32 22.54
CA LYS A 9 -23.33 -15.85 22.50
C LYS A 9 -21.92 -15.37 22.13
N ASP A 10 -20.89 -16.00 22.68
CA ASP A 10 -19.50 -15.64 22.39
C ASP A 10 -19.14 -15.98 20.92
N LEU A 11 -19.57 -17.14 20.41
CA LEU A 11 -19.37 -17.52 19.00
C LEU A 11 -20.13 -16.60 18.03
N ASP A 12 -21.38 -16.24 18.35
CA ASP A 12 -22.18 -15.33 17.53
C ASP A 12 -21.55 -13.93 17.47
N ARG A 13 -21.04 -13.43 18.60
CA ARG A 13 -20.27 -12.17 18.67
C ARG A 13 -19.01 -12.23 17.80
N GLN A 14 -18.26 -13.32 17.88
CA GLN A 14 -17.04 -13.48 17.08
C GLN A 14 -17.34 -13.61 15.58
N LYS A 15 -18.46 -14.21 15.22
CA LYS A 15 -18.91 -14.30 13.82
C LYS A 15 -19.26 -12.93 13.27
N SER A 16 -20.11 -12.16 13.97
CA SER A 16 -20.49 -10.82 13.52
C SER A 16 -19.30 -9.86 13.43
N PHE A 17 -18.35 -9.96 14.37
CA PHE A 17 -17.13 -9.18 14.31
C PHE A 17 -16.27 -9.52 13.09
N ARG A 18 -16.11 -10.80 12.76
CA ARG A 18 -15.37 -11.25 11.58
C ARG A 18 -15.99 -10.73 10.28
N GLU A 19 -17.31 -10.84 10.14
CA GLU A 19 -18.02 -10.35 8.95
C GLU A 19 -17.81 -8.85 8.76
N LYS A 20 -17.84 -8.08 9.86
CA LYS A 20 -17.51 -6.66 9.86
C LYS A 20 -16.07 -6.39 9.44
N VAL A 21 -15.09 -7.06 10.04
CA VAL A 21 -13.66 -6.92 9.69
C VAL A 21 -13.44 -7.16 8.20
N ILE A 22 -14.01 -8.23 7.65
CA ILE A 22 -13.89 -8.57 6.21
C ILE A 22 -14.50 -7.45 5.36
N SER A 23 -15.73 -7.03 5.67
CA SER A 23 -16.43 -6.00 4.88
C SER A 23 -15.73 -4.64 4.91
N GLU A 24 -15.35 -4.17 6.10
CA GLU A 24 -14.70 -2.88 6.29
C GLU A 24 -13.28 -2.87 5.68
N SER A 25 -12.49 -3.93 5.88
CA SER A 25 -11.15 -4.01 5.31
C SER A 25 -11.17 -4.05 3.78
N ARG A 26 -12.12 -4.80 3.17
CA ARG A 26 -12.29 -4.81 1.71
C ARG A 26 -12.64 -3.44 1.16
N LYS A 27 -13.47 -2.67 1.87
CA LYS A 27 -13.79 -1.30 1.47
C LYS A 27 -12.55 -0.41 1.51
N ALA A 28 -11.78 -0.44 2.60
CA ALA A 28 -10.55 0.35 2.71
C ALA A 28 -9.51 -0.01 1.62
N LEU A 29 -9.37 -1.30 1.31
CA LEU A 29 -8.52 -1.78 0.22
C LEU A 29 -9.01 -1.23 -1.13
N GLN A 30 -10.31 -1.31 -1.41
CA GLN A 30 -10.89 -0.78 -2.64
C GLN A 30 -10.70 0.74 -2.76
N ASP A 31 -10.95 1.50 -1.69
CA ASP A 31 -10.76 2.95 -1.68
C ASP A 31 -9.28 3.33 -1.92
N SER A 32 -8.34 2.54 -1.39
CA SER A 32 -6.89 2.71 -1.61
C SER A 32 -6.50 2.49 -3.07
N LYS A 33 -7.01 1.42 -3.72
CA LYS A 33 -6.85 1.18 -5.17
C LYS A 33 -7.37 2.32 -6.02
N LEU A 34 -8.57 2.80 -5.70
CA LEU A 34 -9.18 3.92 -6.41
C LEU A 34 -8.35 5.20 -6.23
N ALA A 35 -7.74 5.41 -5.06
CA ALA A 35 -6.84 6.54 -4.83
C ALA A 35 -5.61 6.48 -5.73
N ILE A 36 -4.95 5.31 -5.85
CA ILE A 36 -3.81 5.09 -6.78
C ILE A 36 -4.24 5.41 -8.21
N PHE A 37 -5.38 4.89 -8.67
CA PHE A 37 -5.87 5.18 -10.01
C PHE A 37 -6.19 6.67 -10.24
N SER A 38 -6.71 7.36 -9.24
CA SER A 38 -6.90 8.81 -9.32
C SER A 38 -5.57 9.56 -9.40
N VAL A 39 -4.52 9.13 -8.70
CA VAL A 39 -3.18 9.73 -8.85
C VAL A 39 -2.66 9.56 -10.28
N HIS A 40 -2.81 8.38 -10.89
CA HIS A 40 -2.40 8.15 -12.28
C HIS A 40 -3.17 8.97 -13.31
N ARG A 41 -4.39 9.42 -12.97
CA ARG A 41 -5.18 10.38 -13.77
C ARG A 41 -4.92 11.85 -13.41
N TYR A 42 -3.91 12.12 -12.57
CA TYR A 42 -3.60 13.44 -12.04
C TYR A 42 -4.74 14.09 -11.21
N GLU A 43 -5.66 13.27 -10.67
CA GLU A 43 -6.80 13.67 -9.83
C GLU A 43 -6.43 13.63 -8.33
N THR A 44 -5.35 14.32 -7.92
CA THR A 44 -4.79 14.21 -6.56
C THR A 44 -5.78 14.58 -5.45
N LYS A 45 -6.68 15.55 -5.69
CA LYS A 45 -7.75 15.91 -4.74
C LYS A 45 -8.73 14.77 -4.50
N ASN A 46 -9.03 13.98 -5.53
CA ASN A 46 -9.92 12.83 -5.39
C ASN A 46 -9.21 11.69 -4.64
N ALA A 47 -7.94 11.45 -4.99
CA ALA A 47 -7.11 10.47 -4.28
C ALA A 47 -7.01 10.77 -2.78
N GLN A 48 -6.81 12.04 -2.39
CA GLN A 48 -6.80 12.46 -0.99
C GLN A 48 -8.11 12.13 -0.25
N LYS A 49 -9.26 12.35 -0.88
CA LYS A 49 -10.58 12.05 -0.28
C LYS A 49 -10.76 10.54 -0.07
N LEU A 50 -10.45 9.74 -1.09
CA LEU A 50 -10.54 8.28 -1.02
C LEU A 50 -9.62 7.72 0.08
N LEU A 51 -8.38 8.21 0.13
CA LEU A 51 -7.40 7.75 1.10
C LEU A 51 -7.79 8.14 2.55
N ALA A 52 -8.41 9.31 2.74
CA ALA A 52 -8.93 9.73 4.04
C ALA A 52 -10.08 8.82 4.53
N GLU A 53 -10.96 8.36 3.63
CA GLU A 53 -12.00 7.39 3.98
C GLU A 53 -11.42 6.02 4.32
N ALA A 54 -10.43 5.53 3.55
CA ALA A 54 -9.71 4.30 3.86
C ALA A 54 -9.02 4.38 5.23
N GLU A 55 -8.35 5.49 5.54
CA GLU A 55 -7.70 5.77 6.81
C GLU A 55 -8.69 5.70 7.99
N LYS A 56 -9.86 6.32 7.84
CA LYS A 56 -10.93 6.32 8.84
C LYS A 56 -11.43 4.91 9.12
N ILE A 57 -11.64 4.11 8.07
CA ILE A 57 -12.08 2.72 8.18
C ILE A 57 -11.03 1.88 8.90
N LEU A 58 -9.77 1.95 8.48
CA LEU A 58 -8.68 1.16 9.07
C LEU A 58 -8.45 1.50 10.54
N LYS A 59 -8.49 2.79 10.91
CA LYS A 59 -8.40 3.22 12.32
C LYS A 59 -9.52 2.62 13.17
N LYS A 60 -10.75 2.60 12.63
CA LYS A 60 -11.92 2.03 13.31
C LYS A 60 -11.74 0.52 13.49
N VAL A 61 -11.46 -0.22 12.42
CA VAL A 61 -11.27 -1.67 12.45
C VAL A 61 -10.17 -2.06 13.43
N LEU A 62 -9.00 -1.42 13.36
CA LEU A 62 -7.87 -1.69 14.26
C LEU A 62 -8.21 -1.41 15.72
N ASN A 63 -8.92 -0.32 16.00
CA ASN A 63 -9.29 0.01 17.37
C ASN A 63 -10.27 -1.00 17.96
N GLU A 64 -11.26 -1.44 17.19
CA GLU A 64 -12.22 -2.44 17.65
C GLU A 64 -11.57 -3.83 17.81
N SER A 65 -10.62 -4.19 16.94
CA SER A 65 -9.87 -5.45 17.01
C SER A 65 -8.99 -5.57 18.26
N LYS A 66 -8.67 -4.47 18.97
CA LYS A 66 -7.97 -4.53 20.27
C LYS A 66 -8.74 -5.33 21.32
N SER A 67 -10.07 -5.33 21.23
CA SER A 67 -10.92 -6.11 22.14
C SER A 67 -11.02 -7.60 21.78
N GLU A 68 -10.53 -7.99 20.60
CA GLU A 68 -10.55 -9.35 20.07
C GLU A 68 -9.18 -9.66 19.41
N PRO A 69 -8.10 -9.89 20.19
CA PRO A 69 -6.72 -9.92 19.70
C PRO A 69 -6.45 -10.87 18.52
N LYS A 70 -7.26 -11.94 18.38
CA LYS A 70 -7.19 -12.88 17.27
C LYS A 70 -7.39 -12.24 15.89
N PHE A 71 -8.01 -11.06 15.81
CA PHE A 71 -8.22 -10.34 14.55
C PHE A 71 -7.17 -9.27 14.29
N LEU A 72 -6.23 -8.98 15.20
CA LEU A 72 -5.22 -7.94 14.98
C LEU A 72 -4.33 -8.25 13.77
N ASN A 73 -4.10 -9.54 13.51
CA ASN A 73 -3.33 -10.04 12.37
C ASN A 73 -4.23 -10.73 11.33
N ASP A 74 -5.49 -10.33 11.23
CA ASP A 74 -6.38 -10.86 10.20
C ASP A 74 -5.86 -10.47 8.80
N GLY A 75 -5.76 -11.45 7.90
CA GLY A 75 -5.20 -11.24 6.56
C GLY A 75 -5.93 -10.16 5.75
N ASN A 76 -7.23 -9.94 5.98
CA ASN A 76 -7.97 -8.87 5.30
C ASN A 76 -7.51 -7.49 5.78
N ILE A 77 -7.21 -7.34 7.08
CA ILE A 77 -6.69 -6.09 7.65
C ILE A 77 -5.28 -5.84 7.14
N LEU A 78 -4.42 -6.86 7.18
CA LEU A 78 -3.04 -6.74 6.73
C LEU A 78 -2.95 -6.36 5.24
N ALA A 79 -3.74 -7.00 4.38
CA ALA A 79 -3.83 -6.65 2.96
C ALA A 79 -4.34 -5.21 2.75
N ALA A 80 -5.35 -4.78 3.51
CA ALA A 80 -5.86 -3.42 3.40
C ALA A 80 -4.87 -2.35 3.91
N LEU A 81 -4.08 -2.66 4.95
CA LEU A 81 -3.02 -1.77 5.45
C LEU A 81 -1.87 -1.63 4.47
N GLU A 82 -1.49 -2.72 3.81
CA GLU A 82 -0.45 -2.72 2.79
C GLU A 82 -0.84 -1.85 1.59
N GLU A 83 -2.02 -2.10 1.02
CA GLU A 83 -2.56 -1.31 -0.09
C GLU A 83 -2.75 0.18 0.28
N TYR A 84 -3.20 0.45 1.50
CA TYR A 84 -3.29 1.82 2.02
C TYR A 84 -1.91 2.49 2.11
N GLY A 85 -0.90 1.75 2.56
CA GLY A 85 0.49 2.21 2.62
C GLY A 85 1.03 2.55 1.24
N GLU A 86 0.79 1.69 0.26
CA GLU A 86 1.17 1.93 -1.13
C GLU A 86 0.47 3.20 -1.67
N ALA A 87 -0.85 3.28 -1.55
CA ALA A 87 -1.63 4.43 -2.01
C ALA A 87 -1.18 5.75 -1.36
N TRP A 88 -0.79 5.70 -0.08
CA TRP A 88 -0.20 6.82 0.62
C TRP A 88 1.14 7.25 0.02
N LEU A 89 2.06 6.32 -0.22
CA LEU A 89 3.37 6.60 -0.81
C LEU A 89 3.24 7.18 -2.23
N VAL A 90 2.35 6.60 -3.05
CA VAL A 90 2.02 7.10 -4.39
C VAL A 90 1.53 8.55 -4.33
N LEU A 91 0.64 8.86 -3.39
CA LEU A 91 0.10 10.20 -3.20
C LEU A 91 1.14 11.20 -2.69
N GLU A 92 1.98 10.83 -1.73
CA GLU A 92 3.07 11.68 -1.23
C GLU A 92 4.07 12.01 -2.35
N PHE A 93 4.46 11.02 -3.16
CA PHE A 93 5.30 11.22 -4.34
C PHE A 93 4.65 12.19 -5.35
N ALA A 94 3.36 12.00 -5.65
CA ALA A 94 2.62 12.86 -6.58
C ALA A 94 2.54 14.31 -6.09
N ASN A 95 2.50 14.53 -4.78
CA ASN A 95 2.51 15.87 -4.17
C ASN A 95 3.92 16.46 -4.00
N GLY A 96 4.97 15.77 -4.48
CA GLY A 96 6.36 16.24 -4.37
C GLY A 96 6.89 16.22 -2.93
N LYS A 97 6.30 15.41 -2.05
CA LYS A 97 6.72 15.27 -0.66
C LYS A 97 7.72 14.12 -0.50
N LYS A 98 8.45 14.13 0.62
CA LYS A 98 9.33 13.03 1.00
C LYS A 98 8.50 11.79 1.34
N LEU A 99 8.93 10.63 0.86
CA LEU A 99 8.29 9.36 1.19
C LEU A 99 8.36 9.10 2.69
N ASN A 100 7.19 8.98 3.31
CA ASN A 100 7.04 8.62 4.71
C ASN A 100 5.75 7.83 4.87
N PHE A 101 5.74 6.89 5.81
CA PHE A 101 4.50 6.24 6.21
C PHE A 101 3.66 7.13 7.12
N PRO A 102 2.32 6.99 7.08
CA PRO A 102 1.46 7.69 8.01
C PRO A 102 1.72 7.20 9.43
N LYS A 103 1.58 8.11 10.41
CA LYS A 103 1.69 7.75 11.83
C LYS A 103 0.50 6.92 12.31
N ARG A 104 -0.68 7.09 11.68
CA ARG A 104 -1.92 6.40 12.03
C ARG A 104 -2.79 6.20 10.78
N PRO A 105 -3.34 4.99 10.51
CA PRO A 105 -3.08 3.74 11.22
C PRO A 105 -1.60 3.36 11.15
N GLU A 106 -1.10 2.66 12.17
CA GLU A 106 0.27 2.16 12.14
C GLU A 106 0.32 0.90 11.27
N LEU A 107 1.27 0.87 10.34
CA LEU A 107 1.52 -0.30 9.52
C LEU A 107 2.55 -1.20 10.21
N PRO A 108 2.28 -2.51 10.35
CA PRO A 108 3.30 -3.44 10.81
C PRO A 108 4.50 -3.48 9.84
N PRO A 109 5.70 -3.90 10.31
CA PRO A 109 6.91 -3.88 9.50
C PRO A 109 6.79 -4.61 8.15
N ASP A 110 6.16 -5.79 8.12
CA ASP A 110 6.00 -6.56 6.87
C ASP A 110 5.11 -5.82 5.86
N GLN A 111 4.04 -5.17 6.31
CA GLN A 111 3.17 -4.37 5.44
C GLN A 111 3.86 -3.10 4.96
N LYS A 112 4.82 -2.54 5.72
CA LYS A 112 5.65 -1.43 5.24
C LYS A 112 6.58 -1.88 4.11
N VAL A 113 7.23 -3.04 4.27
CA VAL A 113 8.05 -3.63 3.20
C VAL A 113 7.19 -3.93 1.97
N GLY A 114 6.00 -4.47 2.18
CA GLY A 114 5.04 -4.71 1.12
C GLY A 114 4.64 -3.47 0.37
N ALA A 115 4.14 -2.46 1.08
CA ALA A 115 3.75 -1.18 0.50
C ALA A 115 4.89 -0.50 -0.28
N LEU A 116 6.14 -0.59 0.19
CA LEU A 116 7.30 -0.06 -0.52
C LEU A 116 7.57 -0.83 -1.82
N ALA A 117 7.49 -2.16 -1.78
CA ALA A 117 7.68 -2.99 -2.96
C ALA A 117 6.58 -2.75 -4.01
N ASP A 118 5.32 -2.75 -3.58
CA ASP A 118 4.16 -2.56 -4.46
C ASP A 118 4.18 -1.13 -5.08
N PHE A 119 4.55 -0.11 -4.29
CA PHE A 119 4.81 1.25 -4.77
C PHE A 119 5.77 1.30 -5.97
N THR A 120 6.82 0.47 -5.99
CA THR A 120 7.75 0.45 -7.15
C THR A 120 7.07 0.03 -8.45
N GLY A 121 6.06 -0.84 -8.38
CA GLY A 121 5.26 -1.27 -9.53
C GLY A 121 4.41 -0.13 -10.08
N GLU A 122 3.73 0.61 -9.21
CA GLU A 122 2.94 1.77 -9.64
C GLU A 122 3.82 2.92 -10.14
N MET A 123 5.05 3.05 -9.64
CA MET A 123 6.06 3.97 -10.19
C MET A 123 6.49 3.58 -11.60
N VAL A 124 6.68 2.29 -11.91
CA VAL A 124 6.92 1.83 -13.29
C VAL A 124 5.76 2.23 -14.20
N ARG A 125 4.52 2.04 -13.74
CA ARG A 125 3.33 2.44 -14.51
C ARG A 125 3.31 3.94 -14.80
N LEU A 126 3.60 4.76 -13.80
CA LEU A 126 3.70 6.21 -13.96
C LEU A 126 4.84 6.59 -14.93
N ALA A 127 6.00 5.94 -14.82
CA ALA A 127 7.13 6.20 -15.70
C ALA A 127 6.82 5.88 -17.17
N ILE A 128 6.06 4.82 -17.44
CA ILE A 128 5.59 4.52 -18.80
C ILE A 128 4.71 5.66 -19.32
N LEU A 129 3.75 6.13 -18.52
CA LEU A 129 2.85 7.24 -18.89
C LEU A 129 3.62 8.56 -19.16
N GLU A 130 4.66 8.83 -18.37
CA GLU A 130 5.50 10.02 -18.55
C GLU A 130 6.44 9.88 -19.75
N ALA A 131 6.95 8.66 -20.00
CA ALA A 131 7.78 8.36 -21.16
C ALA A 131 7.03 8.49 -22.48
N THR A 132 5.74 8.11 -22.56
CA THR A 132 4.93 8.31 -23.77
C THR A 132 4.76 9.81 -24.10
N GLN A 133 4.81 10.67 -23.09
CA GLN A 133 4.78 12.12 -23.20
C GLN A 133 6.18 12.74 -23.35
N ARG A 134 7.23 11.91 -23.48
CA ARG A 134 8.65 12.32 -23.55
C ARG A 134 9.11 13.16 -22.35
N ASN A 135 8.48 12.99 -21.18
CA ASN A 135 8.84 13.72 -19.97
C ASN A 135 10.04 13.06 -19.25
N ALA A 136 11.22 13.15 -19.86
CA ALA A 136 12.44 12.53 -19.34
C ALA A 136 12.80 12.99 -17.92
N LYS A 137 12.52 14.26 -17.58
CA LYS A 137 12.74 14.80 -16.24
C LYS A 137 11.91 14.06 -15.20
N ARG A 138 10.62 13.83 -15.47
CA ARG A 138 9.74 13.14 -14.54
C ARG A 138 10.09 11.67 -14.40
N VAL A 139 10.49 11.00 -15.49
CA VAL A 139 10.99 9.62 -15.44
C VAL A 139 12.24 9.52 -14.55
N GLU A 140 13.15 10.51 -14.62
CA GLU A 140 14.33 10.57 -13.75
C GLU A 140 13.95 10.73 -12.26
N GLU A 141 12.96 11.57 -11.95
CA GLU A 141 12.44 11.72 -10.58
C GLU A 141 11.87 10.41 -10.04
N ILE A 142 11.10 9.70 -10.86
CA ILE A 142 10.52 8.39 -10.51
C ILE A 142 11.63 7.36 -10.24
N TYR A 143 12.63 7.29 -11.13
CA TYR A 143 13.76 6.37 -10.96
C TYR A 143 14.52 6.62 -9.67
N LYS A 144 14.84 7.88 -9.34
CA LYS A 144 15.56 8.21 -8.10
C LYS A 144 14.79 7.75 -6.87
N SER A 145 13.48 7.97 -6.86
CA SER A 145 12.59 7.53 -5.79
C SER A 145 12.60 6.00 -5.62
N VAL A 146 12.43 5.24 -6.71
CA VAL A 146 12.44 3.78 -6.66
C VAL A 146 13.83 3.22 -6.31
N HIS A 147 14.90 3.82 -6.83
CA HIS A 147 16.27 3.45 -6.49
C HIS A 147 16.53 3.63 -4.99
N GLU A 148 16.08 4.73 -4.39
CA GLU A 148 16.16 4.95 -2.95
C GLU A 148 15.38 3.88 -2.16
N VAL A 149 14.16 3.53 -2.58
CA VAL A 149 13.37 2.46 -1.96
C VAL A 149 14.11 1.12 -2.02
N VAL A 150 14.60 0.72 -3.20
CA VAL A 150 15.31 -0.57 -3.38
C VAL A 150 16.59 -0.61 -2.55
N LYS A 151 17.33 0.50 -2.45
CA LYS A 151 18.52 0.58 -1.60
C LYS A 151 18.17 0.31 -0.14
N HIS A 152 17.15 0.97 0.40
CA HIS A 152 16.72 0.76 1.79
C HIS A 152 16.23 -0.67 2.03
N LEU A 153 15.49 -1.27 1.08
CA LEU A 153 15.05 -2.66 1.19
C LEU A 153 16.23 -3.65 1.15
N ALA A 154 17.30 -3.35 0.41
CA ALA A 154 18.49 -4.18 0.34
C ALA A 154 19.31 -4.20 1.64
N GLU A 155 19.21 -3.14 2.45
CA GLU A 155 19.87 -3.03 3.76
C GLU A 155 19.08 -3.73 4.87
N ALA A 156 17.84 -4.15 4.61
CA ALA A 156 16.98 -4.82 5.57
C ALA A 156 17.20 -6.35 5.60
N ASP A 157 17.13 -6.94 6.78
CA ASP A 157 17.17 -8.40 6.96
C ASP A 157 15.79 -9.02 6.65
N LEU A 158 15.47 -9.11 5.36
CA LEU A 158 14.18 -9.57 4.86
C LEU A 158 14.11 -11.10 4.79
N THR A 159 13.02 -11.66 5.35
CA THR A 159 12.76 -13.10 5.34
C THR A 159 11.39 -13.42 4.74
N GLY A 160 11.18 -14.69 4.39
CA GLY A 160 9.87 -15.18 3.93
C GLY A 160 9.29 -14.39 2.73
N PRO A 161 7.99 -14.04 2.75
CA PRO A 161 7.32 -13.30 1.67
C PRO A 161 7.97 -11.94 1.36
N SER A 162 8.54 -11.26 2.36
CA SER A 162 9.18 -9.95 2.19
C SER A 162 10.40 -10.01 1.26
N ARG A 163 11.08 -11.16 1.19
CA ARG A 163 12.19 -11.37 0.25
C ARG A 163 11.72 -11.40 -1.21
N GLN A 164 10.60 -12.09 -1.48
CA GLN A 164 10.01 -12.12 -2.82
C GLN A 164 9.61 -10.72 -3.28
N LYS A 165 9.01 -9.94 -2.38
CA LYS A 165 8.64 -8.55 -2.64
C LYS A 165 9.84 -7.65 -2.97
N PHE A 166 10.96 -7.85 -2.27
CA PHE A 166 12.21 -7.18 -2.62
C PHE A 166 12.74 -7.58 -4.00
N ASP A 167 12.65 -8.86 -4.37
CA ASP A 167 13.01 -9.31 -5.72
C ASP A 167 12.13 -8.66 -6.80
N ASP A 168 10.84 -8.50 -6.54
CA ASP A 168 9.92 -7.77 -7.42
C ASP A 168 10.29 -6.28 -7.54
N ALA A 169 10.67 -5.64 -6.43
CA ALA A 169 11.14 -4.25 -6.42
C ALA A 169 12.41 -4.05 -7.25
N LYS A 170 13.38 -4.99 -7.19
CA LYS A 170 14.58 -4.97 -8.04
C LYS A 170 14.23 -5.11 -9.53
N ARG A 171 13.28 -5.98 -9.87
CA ARG A 171 12.81 -6.13 -11.26
C ARG A 171 12.17 -4.83 -11.77
N ASN A 172 11.40 -4.15 -10.92
CA ASN A 172 10.80 -2.85 -11.25
C ASN A 172 11.86 -1.75 -11.44
N LEU A 173 12.90 -1.72 -10.60
CA LEU A 173 14.03 -0.81 -10.79
C LEU A 173 14.73 -1.02 -12.14
N LYS A 174 15.05 -2.28 -12.48
CA LYS A 174 15.63 -2.62 -13.79
C LYS A 174 14.73 -2.14 -14.94
N ARG A 175 13.41 -2.32 -14.80
CA ARG A 175 12.45 -1.84 -15.81
C ARG A 175 12.51 -0.31 -15.99
N LEU A 176 12.70 0.45 -14.92
CA LEU A 176 12.89 1.90 -15.01
C LEU A 176 14.21 2.28 -15.69
N GLU A 177 15.27 1.52 -15.48
CA GLU A 177 16.56 1.72 -16.16
C GLU A 177 16.42 1.53 -17.67
N GLU A 178 15.68 0.51 -18.11
CA GLU A 178 15.35 0.28 -19.52
C GLU A 178 14.57 1.47 -20.11
N ILE A 179 13.53 1.95 -19.42
CA ILE A 179 12.74 3.11 -19.87
C ILE A 179 13.61 4.37 -20.01
N ARG A 180 14.51 4.60 -19.04
CA ARG A 180 15.46 5.73 -19.08
C ARG A 180 16.43 5.62 -20.24
N TYR A 181 16.97 4.43 -20.48
CA TYR A 181 17.87 4.17 -21.59
C TYR A 181 17.17 4.44 -22.93
N ASP A 182 15.96 3.91 -23.13
CA ASP A 182 15.18 4.11 -24.36
C ASP A 182 14.89 5.60 -24.63
N LEU A 183 14.59 6.38 -23.60
CA LEU A 183 14.42 7.83 -23.73
C LEU A 183 15.72 8.54 -24.09
N SER A 184 16.86 8.07 -23.60
CA SER A 184 18.17 8.66 -23.88
C SER A 184 18.61 8.50 -25.34
N LEU A 185 18.16 7.42 -26.00
CA LEU A 185 18.48 7.13 -27.40
C LEU A 185 17.65 7.94 -28.40
N ARG A 186 16.46 8.40 -28.01
CA ARG A 186 15.48 9.06 -28.89
C ARG A 186 15.64 10.59 -28.96
N LYS A 187 16.86 11.08 -28.76
CA LYS A 187 17.23 12.51 -28.89
C LYS A 187 16.95 13.02 -30.30
#